data_AF-A0A133VD24-F1
#
_entry.id   AF-A0A133VD24-F1
#
_cell.length_a   1.000
_cell.length_b   1.000
_cell.length_c   1.000
_cell.angle_alpha   90.00
_cell.angle_beta   90.00
_cell.angle_gamma   90.00
#
_symmetry.space_group_name_H-M   'P 1'
#
loop_
_entity.id
_entity.type
_entity.pdbx_description
1 polymer ?
#
loop_
_entity_poly.entity_id
_entity_poly.type
_entity_poly.pdbx_seq_one_letter_code
_entity_poly.pdbx_strand_id
1 'polypeptide(L)'
;MAEEIQPMEEEWDNLIILDACRYDYFERICDNYLSGNLKKVISPGSGTSEWLRRVFDNKKFDDIVYVSANPFINPRGSNLVEGFNGRECFYKVIDVWDRGWDDEEELKKLQSEAFINAKKFSLENQQERHD
;
A
#
# COMPACT_ATOMS: atom_id res chain seq x y z
N MET A 1 -6.72 -23.96 -10.63
CA MET A 1 -7.47 -22.68 -10.55
C MET A 1 -6.56 -21.68 -9.86
N ALA A 2 -6.72 -20.38 -10.09
CA ALA A 2 -5.94 -19.41 -9.32
C ALA A 2 -6.38 -19.47 -7.84
N GLU A 3 -5.43 -19.41 -6.92
CA GLU A 3 -5.69 -19.41 -5.47
C GLU A 3 -5.78 -17.97 -4.97
N GLU A 4 -6.57 -17.75 -3.92
CA GLU A 4 -6.62 -16.47 -3.24
C GLU A 4 -5.36 -16.29 -2.40
N ILE A 5 -4.69 -15.15 -2.56
CA ILE A 5 -3.48 -14.82 -1.80
C ILE A 5 -3.86 -14.18 -0.47
N GLN A 6 -3.26 -14.59 0.64
CA GLN A 6 -3.33 -13.88 1.91
C GLN A 6 -2.00 -13.16 2.16
N PRO A 7 -1.89 -11.84 1.91
CA PRO A 7 -0.61 -11.12 1.97
C PRO A 7 0.09 -11.21 3.33
N MET A 8 -0.67 -11.39 4.41
CA MET A 8 -0.13 -11.50 5.77
C MET A 8 0.40 -12.90 6.12
N GLU A 9 0.20 -13.89 5.25
CA GLU A 9 0.77 -15.24 5.39
C GLU A 9 2.09 -15.39 4.59
N GLU A 10 2.44 -14.38 3.79
CA GLU A 10 3.66 -14.33 3.00
C GLU A 10 4.74 -13.49 3.70
N GLU A 11 6.00 -13.82 3.47
CA GLU A 11 7.13 -13.02 3.96
C GLU A 11 7.44 -11.87 2.98
N TRP A 12 7.45 -10.63 3.47
CA TRP A 12 7.82 -9.46 2.68
C TRP A 12 8.38 -8.32 3.54
N ASP A 13 9.37 -7.60 3.00
CA ASP A 13 9.82 -6.32 3.56
C ASP A 13 8.98 -5.14 3.04
N ASN A 14 8.48 -5.26 1.80
CA ASN A 14 7.68 -4.22 1.14
C ASN A 14 6.55 -4.87 0.34
N LEU A 15 5.30 -4.49 0.64
CA LEU A 15 4.12 -4.86 -0.13
C LEU A 15 3.63 -3.65 -0.95
N ILE A 16 3.58 -3.79 -2.27
CA ILE A 16 3.11 -2.74 -3.18
C ILE A 16 1.81 -3.20 -3.83
N ILE A 17 0.75 -2.40 -3.67
CA ILE A 17 -0.58 -2.67 -4.21
C ILE A 17 -0.86 -1.65 -5.31
N LEU A 18 -1.08 -2.13 -6.53
CA LEU A 18 -1.39 -1.29 -7.67
C LEU A 18 -2.88 -1.43 -8.04
N ASP A 19 -3.67 -0.45 -7.63
CA ASP A 19 -5.09 -0.38 -8.02
C ASP A 19 -5.20 -0.15 -9.54
N ALA A 20 -6.10 -0.89 -10.20
CA ALA A 20 -6.26 -0.97 -11.66
C ALA A 20 -5.11 -1.60 -12.48
N CYS A 21 -4.15 -2.31 -11.86
CA CYS A 21 -3.10 -3.01 -12.61
C CYS A 21 -3.62 -4.34 -13.19
N ARG A 22 -3.90 -4.35 -14.49
CA ARG A 22 -4.27 -5.56 -15.24
C ARG A 22 -3.11 -6.55 -15.29
N TYR A 23 -3.33 -7.77 -14.83
CA TYR A 23 -2.33 -8.85 -14.86
C TYR A 23 -1.75 -9.06 -16.26
N ASP A 24 -2.58 -9.12 -17.30
CA ASP A 24 -2.14 -9.42 -18.67
C ASP A 24 -1.23 -8.33 -19.25
N TYR A 25 -1.39 -7.08 -18.81
CA TYR A 25 -0.50 -5.99 -19.20
C TYR A 25 0.77 -6.01 -18.36
N PHE A 26 0.65 -6.19 -17.05
CA PHE A 26 1.78 -6.27 -16.13
C PHE A 26 2.76 -7.38 -16.52
N GLU A 27 2.26 -8.57 -16.85
CA GLU A 27 3.05 -9.73 -17.30
C GLU A 27 3.93 -9.42 -18.53
N ARG A 28 3.50 -8.51 -19.40
CA ARG A 28 4.26 -8.16 -20.61
C ARG A 28 5.38 -7.16 -20.36
N ILE A 29 5.29 -6.40 -19.27
CA ILE A 29 6.19 -5.29 -19.01
C ILE A 29 7.05 -5.47 -17.76
N CYS A 30 6.65 -6.36 -16.83
CA CYS A 30 7.27 -6.47 -15.52
C CYS A 30 8.76 -6.80 -15.61
N ASP A 31 9.16 -7.66 -16.55
CA ASP A 31 10.55 -8.10 -16.72
C ASP A 31 11.49 -6.95 -17.14
N ASN A 32 10.96 -5.84 -17.65
CA ASN A 32 11.75 -4.65 -17.97
C ASN A 32 12.13 -3.82 -16.74
N TYR A 33 11.41 -4.00 -15.62
CA TYR A 33 11.53 -3.15 -14.42
C TYR A 33 11.86 -3.93 -13.15
N LEU A 34 11.43 -5.20 -13.07
CA LEU A 34 11.54 -6.05 -11.89
C LEU A 34 12.11 -7.40 -12.28
N SER A 35 12.90 -7.97 -11.37
CA SER A 35 13.35 -9.37 -11.46
C SER A 35 12.62 -10.18 -10.39
N GLY A 36 12.13 -11.38 -10.73
CA GLY A 36 11.45 -12.25 -9.77
C GLY A 36 10.48 -13.24 -10.41
N ASN A 37 9.59 -13.79 -9.59
CA ASN A 37 8.56 -14.73 -10.02
C ASN A 37 7.21 -14.00 -10.11
N LEU A 38 6.63 -13.98 -11.31
CA LEU A 38 5.25 -13.52 -11.49
C LEU A 38 4.27 -14.67 -11.25
N LYS A 39 3.25 -14.44 -10.43
CA LYS A 39 2.17 -15.40 -10.17
C LYS A 39 0.81 -14.74 -10.38
N LYS A 40 -0.11 -15.46 -11.02
CA LYS A 40 -1.52 -15.07 -11.13
C LYS A 40 -2.29 -15.59 -9.92
N VAL A 41 -2.84 -14.69 -9.12
CA VAL A 41 -3.58 -14.99 -7.88
C VAL A 41 -4.95 -14.31 -7.89
N ILE A 42 -5.85 -14.77 -7.03
CA ILE A 42 -7.10 -14.08 -6.71
C ILE A 42 -6.82 -13.11 -5.57
N SER A 43 -7.23 -11.85 -5.75
CA SER A 43 -7.12 -10.84 -4.69
C SER A 43 -8.19 -11.09 -3.62
N PRO A 44 -7.89 -10.99 -2.32
CA PRO A 44 -8.89 -11.10 -1.24
C PRO A 44 -10.10 -10.20 -1.43
N GLY A 45 -9.89 -9.02 -2.01
CA GLY A 45 -10.95 -8.05 -2.30
C GLY A 45 -10.80 -7.40 -3.66
N SER A 46 -11.93 -6.98 -4.20
CA SER A 46 -12.03 -6.30 -5.50
C SER A 46 -11.89 -4.78 -5.41
N GLY A 47 -12.20 -4.20 -4.25
CA GLY A 47 -12.06 -2.78 -3.95
C GLY A 47 -11.32 -2.55 -2.64
N THR A 48 -10.74 -1.35 -2.48
CA THR A 48 -9.87 -0.98 -1.35
C THR A 48 -10.49 -1.31 0.01
N SER A 49 -11.75 -0.91 0.23
CA SER A 49 -12.48 -1.13 1.50
C SER A 49 -12.64 -2.62 1.84
N GLU A 50 -12.99 -3.44 0.85
CA GLU A 50 -13.13 -4.89 1.01
C GLU A 50 -11.77 -5.54 1.27
N TRP A 51 -10.77 -5.14 0.48
CA TRP A 51 -9.42 -5.67 0.56
C TRP A 51 -8.79 -5.42 1.93
N LEU A 52 -8.85 -4.18 2.42
CA LEU A 52 -8.31 -3.80 3.74
C LEU A 52 -8.94 -4.62 4.86
N ARG A 53 -10.26 -4.75 4.87
CA ARG A 53 -10.96 -5.53 5.88
C ARG A 53 -10.55 -7.00 5.84
N ARG A 54 -10.48 -7.61 4.66
CA ARG A 54 -10.15 -9.04 4.55
C ARG A 54 -8.69 -9.35 4.88
N VAL A 55 -7.77 -8.43 4.55
CA VAL A 55 -6.32 -8.65 4.78
C VAL A 55 -5.90 -8.30 6.22
N PHE A 56 -6.47 -7.25 6.80
CA PHE A 56 -6.01 -6.70 8.09
C PHE A 56 -7.03 -6.79 9.22
N ASP A 57 -8.12 -7.53 9.03
CA ASP A 57 -9.30 -7.57 9.90
C ASP A 57 -8.99 -7.49 11.41
N ASN A 58 -9.39 -6.38 12.04
CA ASN A 58 -9.34 -6.14 13.50
C ASN A 58 -8.01 -6.53 14.19
N LYS A 59 -6.90 -6.53 13.45
CA LYS A 59 -5.56 -6.81 13.96
C LYS A 59 -4.77 -5.51 14.05
N LYS A 60 -3.84 -5.48 15.01
CA LYS A 60 -2.87 -4.40 15.20
C LYS A 60 -1.49 -4.87 14.78
N PHE A 61 -0.84 -4.09 13.93
CA PHE A 61 0.46 -4.34 13.33
C PHE A 61 1.39 -3.18 13.65
N ASP A 62 2.23 -3.36 14.67
CA ASP A 62 3.14 -2.33 15.19
C ASP A 62 4.45 -2.21 14.38
N ASP A 63 4.60 -3.01 13.35
CA ASP A 63 5.73 -3.09 12.43
C ASP A 63 5.41 -2.61 11.01
N ILE A 64 4.14 -2.39 10.68
CA ILE A 64 3.71 -1.98 9.32
C ILE A 64 3.54 -0.46 9.24
N VAL A 65 4.20 0.15 8.25
CA VAL A 65 3.92 1.52 7.80
C VAL A 65 3.07 1.47 6.53
N TYR A 66 1.82 1.92 6.62
CA TYR A 66 0.90 1.96 5.49
C TYR A 66 1.03 3.29 4.75
N VAL A 67 1.41 3.26 3.48
CA VAL A 67 1.53 4.46 2.62
C VAL A 67 0.38 4.45 1.61
N SER A 68 -0.49 5.45 1.67
CA SER A 68 -1.68 5.53 0.83
C SER A 68 -1.63 6.71 -0.15
N ALA A 69 -1.78 6.43 -1.43
CA ALA A 69 -2.16 7.42 -2.44
C ALA A 69 -3.70 7.51 -2.61
N ASN A 70 -4.46 6.85 -1.75
CA ASN A 70 -5.91 6.79 -1.80
C ASN A 70 -6.54 7.43 -0.54
N PRO A 71 -7.45 8.41 -0.68
CA PRO A 71 -8.09 9.09 0.45
C PRO A 71 -9.02 8.20 1.27
N PHE A 72 -9.40 7.00 0.80
CA PHE A 72 -10.33 6.13 1.53
C PHE A 72 -9.84 5.66 2.91
N ILE A 73 -8.55 5.86 3.23
CA ILE A 73 -7.93 5.47 4.51
C ILE A 73 -7.73 6.70 5.43
N ASN A 74 -8.13 7.88 4.97
CA ASN A 74 -7.82 9.15 5.59
C ASN A 74 -8.42 9.28 7.01
N PRO A 75 -7.61 9.71 7.99
CA PRO A 75 -8.07 9.97 9.34
C PRO A 75 -8.81 11.31 9.57
N ARG A 76 -8.98 12.18 8.58
CA ARG A 76 -9.62 13.51 8.74
C ARG A 76 -11.15 13.50 8.74
N GLY A 77 -11.78 12.39 9.15
CA GLY A 77 -13.16 12.43 9.64
C GLY A 77 -14.23 11.85 8.73
N SER A 78 -13.87 11.01 7.76
CA SER A 78 -14.82 10.12 7.14
C SER A 78 -14.35 8.69 7.36
N ASN A 79 -15.13 7.92 8.13
CA ASN A 79 -15.07 6.46 8.18
C ASN A 79 -15.43 5.91 6.78
N LEU A 80 -14.60 6.18 5.76
CA LEU A 80 -14.91 5.87 4.37
C LEU A 80 -14.89 4.36 4.13
N VAL A 81 -14.12 3.64 4.95
CA VAL A 81 -14.27 2.20 5.13
C VAL A 81 -15.02 1.99 6.45
N GLU A 82 -16.32 1.76 6.35
CA GLU A 82 -17.12 1.37 7.52
C GLU A 82 -16.46 0.19 8.24
N GLY A 83 -16.12 0.39 9.52
CA GLY A 83 -15.51 -0.61 10.39
C GLY A 83 -13.99 -0.80 10.29
N PHE A 84 -13.25 0.03 9.54
CA PHE A 84 -11.78 -0.07 9.48
C PHE A 84 -11.09 1.25 9.82
N ASN A 85 -10.26 1.25 10.87
CA ASN A 85 -9.44 2.38 11.26
C ASN A 85 -7.95 2.05 11.06
N GLY A 86 -7.35 2.57 9.98
CA GLY A 86 -5.94 2.34 9.66
C GLY A 86 -4.97 2.80 10.75
N ARG A 87 -5.33 3.82 11.57
CA ARG A 87 -4.46 4.29 12.67
C ARG A 87 -4.42 3.35 13.87
N GLU A 88 -5.48 2.59 14.08
CA GLU A 88 -5.52 1.57 15.14
C GLU A 88 -4.88 0.26 14.65
N CYS A 89 -4.89 0.05 13.34
CA CYS A 89 -4.38 -1.15 12.68
C CYS A 89 -2.86 -1.09 12.43
N PHE A 90 -2.30 0.04 12.02
CA PHE A 90 -0.89 0.14 11.62
C PHE A 90 -0.07 1.05 12.55
N TYR A 91 1.23 0.78 12.66
CA TYR A 91 2.18 1.65 13.37
C TYR A 91 2.10 3.10 12.87
N LYS A 92 2.00 3.28 11.55
CA LYS A 92 1.89 4.60 10.95
C LYS A 92 1.15 4.54 9.61
N VAL A 93 0.29 5.54 9.37
CA VAL A 93 -0.33 5.78 8.07
C VAL A 93 0.26 7.08 7.48
N ILE A 94 0.73 7.01 6.24
CA ILE A 94 1.25 8.14 5.47
C ILE A 94 0.31 8.40 4.29
N ASP A 95 -0.47 9.47 4.38
CA ASP A 95 -1.41 9.92 3.34
C ASP A 95 -0.68 10.76 2.28
N VAL A 96 -0.14 10.09 1.27
CA VAL A 96 0.55 10.74 0.15
C VAL A 96 -0.42 11.56 -0.71
N TRP A 97 -1.67 11.14 -0.83
CA TRP A 97 -2.68 11.88 -1.60
C TRP A 97 -2.97 13.29 -1.04
N ASP A 98 -2.68 13.55 0.23
CA ASP A 98 -2.93 14.84 0.89
C ASP A 98 -1.72 15.79 0.81
N ARG A 99 -0.52 15.24 0.59
CA ARG A 99 0.76 16.00 0.72
C ARG A 99 1.70 15.86 -0.47
N GLY A 100 1.38 15.00 -1.42
CA GLY A 100 2.25 14.62 -2.53
C GLY A 100 1.85 15.22 -3.88
N TRP A 101 0.89 16.14 -3.93
CA TRP A 101 0.51 16.83 -5.15
C TRP A 101 0.91 18.31 -5.02
N ASP A 102 1.94 18.72 -5.76
CA ASP A 102 2.15 20.14 -6.06
C ASP A 102 1.24 20.51 -7.25
N ASP A 103 0.69 21.72 -7.23
CA ASP A 103 -0.28 22.24 -8.21
C ASP A 103 0.30 22.47 -9.63
N GLU A 104 1.54 22.07 -9.89
CA GLU A 104 2.24 22.28 -11.15
C GLU A 104 2.31 20.98 -11.98
N GLU A 105 2.23 21.09 -13.31
CA GLU A 105 1.94 20.05 -14.33
C GLU A 105 2.80 18.74 -14.32
N GLU A 106 3.67 18.49 -13.34
CA GLU A 106 4.46 17.26 -13.17
C GLU A 106 3.67 16.07 -12.56
N LEU A 107 2.42 15.88 -13.01
CA LEU A 107 1.46 14.85 -12.58
C LEU A 107 1.94 13.38 -12.68
N LYS A 108 3.13 13.10 -13.22
CA LYS A 108 3.67 11.73 -13.36
C LYS A 108 4.87 11.39 -12.48
N LYS A 109 5.66 12.37 -12.02
CA LYS A 109 6.85 12.10 -11.18
C LYS A 109 6.51 11.95 -9.69
N LEU A 110 5.50 12.69 -9.25
CA LEU A 110 5.17 12.86 -7.84
C LEU A 110 4.74 11.58 -7.12
N GLN A 111 4.02 10.67 -7.77
CA GLN A 111 3.62 9.40 -7.12
C GLN A 111 4.85 8.54 -6.77
N SER A 112 5.73 8.31 -7.74
CA SER A 112 6.97 7.55 -7.54
C SER A 112 7.87 8.21 -6.50
N GLU A 113 8.03 9.53 -6.55
CA GLU A 113 8.86 10.26 -5.59
C GLU A 113 8.27 10.26 -4.18
N ALA A 114 6.94 10.36 -4.06
CA ALA A 114 6.28 10.30 -2.77
C ALA A 114 6.36 8.90 -2.15
N PHE A 115 6.26 7.82 -2.95
CA PHE A 115 6.54 6.46 -2.45
C PHE A 115 8.01 6.30 -2.04
N ILE A 116 8.96 6.86 -2.80
CA ILE A 116 10.39 6.84 -2.44
C ILE A 116 10.63 7.63 -1.15
N ASN A 117 10.03 8.80 -1.01
CA ASN A 117 10.16 9.65 0.18
C ASN A 117 9.48 9.03 1.39
N ALA A 118 8.31 8.42 1.22
CA ALA A 118 7.65 7.68 2.29
C ALA A 118 8.49 6.48 2.75
N LYS A 119 9.16 5.78 1.82
CA LYS A 119 10.12 4.72 2.16
C LYS A 119 11.33 5.25 2.92
N LYS A 120 11.97 6.33 2.46
CA LYS A 120 13.09 6.98 3.15
C LYS A 120 12.70 7.40 4.56
N PHE A 121 11.57 8.10 4.68
CA PHE A 121 11.01 8.52 5.95
C PHE A 121 10.73 7.31 6.87
N SER A 122 10.16 6.22 6.34
CA SER A 122 9.94 4.98 7.10
C SER A 122 11.24 4.41 7.66
N LEU A 123 12.29 4.32 6.82
CA LEU A 123 13.62 3.81 7.20
C LEU A 123 14.30 4.69 8.25
N GLU A 124 14.26 6.01 8.11
CA GLU A 124 14.82 6.96 9.08
C GLU A 124 14.16 6.81 10.46
N ASN A 125 12.85 6.57 10.50
CA ASN A 125 12.10 6.35 11.74
C ASN A 125 12.20 4.89 12.27
N GLN A 126 12.82 3.97 11.52
CA GLN A 126 13.24 2.66 12.03
C GLN A 126 14.62 2.74 12.71
N GLN A 127 15.51 3.62 12.23
CA GLN A 127 16.86 3.81 12.78
C GLN A 127 16.84 4.35 14.21
N GLU A 128 15.92 5.27 14.53
CA GLU A 128 15.75 5.85 15.89
C GLU A 128 15.26 4.84 16.95
N ARG A 129 14.93 3.60 16.57
CA ARG A 129 14.47 2.54 17.49
C ARG A 129 15.59 1.64 18.02
N HIS A 130 16.83 1.83 17.56
CA HIS A 130 17.99 1.04 17.97
C HIS A 130 18.99 1.76 18.89
N ASP A 131 18.67 3.00 19.30
CA ASP A 131 19.39 3.77 20.33
C ASP A 131 18.53 3.90 21.60
#